data_AF-A0A0A2TK03-F1
#
_entry.id   AF-A0A0A2TK03-F1
#
_cell.length_a   1.000
_cell.length_b   1.000
_cell.length_c   1.000
_cell.angle_alpha   90.00
_cell.angle_beta   90.00
_cell.angle_gamma   90.00
#
_symmetry.space_group_name_H-M   'P 1'
#
loop_
_entity.id
_entity.type
_entity.pdbx_description
1 polymer ?
#
loop_
_entity_poly.entity_id
_entity_poly.type
_entity_poly.pdbx_seq_one_letter_code
_entity_poly.pdbx_strand_id
1 'polypeptide(L)'
;MNGWIISKLRLEPDSFADAEYMDCISGLINHEMVRSMGNYIQHSDINCLKHSLYVSYSSYLVCRRMGLDYRSAARGGLLHDFFLYDWHLEKPYKGLHGLTHSHVALQNANKYFHLNKVEQDIIRKHMWPLTVTPPKYKEAYIVAAIDKYCAFMETFNFGERKNVRRLQSLLCC
;
A
#
# COMPACT_ATOMS: atom_id res chain seq x y z
N MET A 1 -14.50 5.20 31.21
CA MET A 1 -13.63 4.08 30.79
C MET A 1 -13.53 3.85 29.27
N ASN A 2 -14.40 4.44 28.43
CA ASN A 2 -14.35 4.26 26.96
C ASN A 2 -13.33 5.16 26.23
N GLY A 3 -12.87 6.24 26.86
CA GLY A 3 -11.92 7.19 26.24
C GLY A 3 -10.51 6.63 26.05
N TRP A 4 -10.05 5.72 26.92
CA TRP A 4 -8.70 5.15 26.83
C TRP A 4 -8.55 4.18 25.65
N ILE A 5 -9.56 3.36 25.40
CA ILE A 5 -9.59 2.42 24.25
C ILE A 5 -9.66 3.20 22.93
N ILE A 6 -10.50 4.24 22.86
CA ILE A 6 -10.61 5.11 21.69
C ILE A 6 -9.34 5.93 21.47
N SER A 7 -8.67 6.40 22.53
CA SER A 7 -7.38 7.08 22.42
C SER A 7 -6.29 6.17 21.86
N LYS A 8 -6.33 4.89 22.19
CA LYS A 8 -5.47 3.87 21.59
C LYS A 8 -5.85 3.61 20.13
N LEU A 9 -7.08 3.83 19.68
CA LEU A 9 -7.49 3.63 18.29
C LEU A 9 -7.18 4.81 17.36
N ARG A 10 -6.90 6.00 17.91
CA ARG A 10 -6.32 7.11 17.13
C ARG A 10 -4.86 6.82 16.85
N LEU A 11 -4.59 6.41 15.61
CA LEU A 11 -3.25 6.39 15.02
C LEU A 11 -2.81 7.84 14.77
N GLU A 12 -2.43 8.55 15.82
CA GLU A 12 -1.65 9.78 15.69
C GLU A 12 -0.17 9.37 15.70
N PRO A 13 0.52 9.43 14.56
CA PRO A 13 1.90 8.99 14.51
C PRO A 13 2.80 10.07 15.08
N ASP A 14 3.73 9.67 15.96
CA ASP A 14 4.80 10.53 16.44
C ASP A 14 5.92 10.64 15.38
N SER A 15 6.79 11.64 15.53
CA SER A 15 7.89 11.88 14.57
C SER A 15 8.80 10.67 14.36
N PHE A 16 8.90 9.80 15.37
CA PHE A 16 9.73 8.59 15.30
C PHE A 16 9.08 7.53 14.41
N ALA A 17 7.76 7.32 14.52
CA ALA A 17 7.01 6.43 13.64
C ALA A 17 7.13 6.84 12.16
N ASP A 18 7.07 8.14 11.89
CA ASP A 18 7.24 8.68 10.53
C ASP A 18 8.67 8.42 10.00
N ALA A 19 9.69 8.68 10.82
CA ALA A 19 11.08 8.44 10.43
C ALA A 19 11.37 6.95 10.19
N GLU A 20 10.87 6.05 11.05
CA GLU A 20 11.05 4.61 10.89
C GLU A 20 10.31 4.07 9.66
N TYR A 21 9.10 4.56 9.40
CA TYR A 21 8.39 4.25 8.16
C TYR A 21 9.19 4.71 6.93
N MET A 22 9.70 5.94 6.95
CA MET A 22 10.51 6.48 5.87
C MET A 22 11.78 5.67 5.64
N ASP A 23 12.46 5.23 6.69
CA ASP A 23 13.59 4.30 6.58
C ASP A 23 13.19 3.00 5.88
N CYS A 24 12.04 2.42 6.26
CA CYS A 24 11.55 1.17 5.68
C CYS A 24 11.41 1.25 4.15
N ILE A 25 10.90 2.38 3.64
CA ILE A 25 10.55 2.54 2.23
C ILE A 25 11.55 3.35 1.41
N SER A 26 12.54 4.00 2.03
CA SER A 26 13.50 4.91 1.36
C SER A 26 14.15 4.30 0.11
N GLY A 27 14.57 3.03 0.20
CA GLY A 27 15.16 2.28 -0.92
C GLY A 27 14.19 1.91 -2.05
N LEU A 28 12.89 2.20 -1.91
CA LEU A 28 11.85 1.97 -2.93
C LEU A 28 11.29 3.29 -3.44
N ILE A 29 10.84 4.17 -2.55
CA ILE A 29 10.09 5.39 -2.89
C ILE A 29 10.90 6.40 -3.70
N ASN A 30 12.23 6.34 -3.59
CA ASN A 30 13.14 7.19 -4.36
C ASN A 30 13.37 6.67 -5.79
N HIS A 31 12.94 5.46 -6.12
CA HIS A 31 13.08 4.90 -7.45
C HIS A 31 12.07 5.53 -8.42
N GLU A 32 12.52 5.92 -9.62
CA GLU A 32 11.71 6.63 -10.62
C GLU A 32 10.42 5.89 -10.98
N MET A 33 10.49 4.57 -11.15
CA MET A 33 9.32 3.74 -11.48
C MET A 33 8.28 3.73 -10.35
N VAL A 34 8.69 3.80 -9.08
CA VAL A 34 7.73 3.92 -7.97
C VAL A 34 7.08 5.30 -8.02
N ARG A 35 7.86 6.36 -8.27
CA ARG A 35 7.31 7.70 -8.44
C ARG A 35 6.38 7.83 -9.64
N SER A 36 6.62 7.06 -10.72
CA SER A 36 5.79 7.09 -11.93
C SER A 36 4.38 6.55 -11.71
N MET A 37 4.13 5.79 -10.63
CA MET A 37 2.77 5.43 -10.21
C MET A 37 1.88 6.66 -9.97
N GLY A 38 2.47 7.83 -9.75
CA GLY A 38 1.76 9.10 -9.62
C GLY A 38 1.00 9.53 -10.88
N ASN A 39 1.31 8.93 -12.04
CA ASN A 39 0.73 9.26 -13.34
C ASN A 39 -0.50 8.40 -13.69
N TYR A 40 -0.86 7.41 -12.87
CA TYR A 40 -1.96 6.49 -13.17
C TYR A 40 -3.07 6.67 -12.15
N ILE A 41 -4.31 6.91 -12.60
CA ILE A 41 -5.47 6.98 -11.72
C ILE A 41 -5.77 5.57 -11.18
N GLN A 42 -6.09 5.50 -9.89
CA GLN A 42 -6.48 4.26 -9.21
C GLN A 42 -7.95 4.28 -8.81
N HIS A 43 -8.37 5.29 -8.03
CA HIS A 43 -9.75 5.44 -7.55
C HIS A 43 -10.17 6.90 -7.61
N SER A 44 -11.31 7.21 -8.24
CA SER A 44 -11.82 8.59 -8.37
C SER A 44 -10.74 9.55 -8.92
N ASP A 45 -10.27 10.50 -8.11
CA ASP A 45 -9.22 11.48 -8.43
C ASP A 45 -7.86 11.13 -7.78
N ILE A 46 -7.73 9.92 -7.21
CA ILE A 46 -6.55 9.43 -6.50
C ILE A 46 -5.70 8.59 -7.45
N ASN A 47 -4.43 8.97 -7.56
CA ASN A 47 -3.44 8.19 -8.32
C ASN A 47 -2.89 7.00 -7.51
N CYS A 48 -2.35 6.04 -8.24
CA CYS A 48 -1.82 4.78 -7.72
C CYS A 48 -0.73 5.00 -6.65
N LEU A 49 0.20 5.95 -6.84
CA LEU A 49 1.22 6.24 -5.82
C LEU A 49 0.61 6.69 -4.50
N LYS A 50 -0.36 7.62 -4.55
CA LYS A 50 -1.04 8.13 -3.37
C LYS A 50 -1.75 6.98 -2.65
N HIS A 51 -2.54 6.20 -3.39
CA HIS A 51 -3.23 5.02 -2.86
C HIS A 51 -2.27 4.06 -2.16
N SER A 52 -1.19 3.65 -2.83
CA SER A 52 -0.22 2.71 -2.25
C SER A 52 0.52 3.27 -1.03
N LEU A 53 0.78 4.58 -0.96
CA LEU A 53 1.32 5.21 0.25
C LEU A 53 0.34 5.15 1.43
N TYR A 54 -0.97 5.34 1.20
CA TYR A 54 -1.99 5.17 2.24
C TYR A 54 -2.01 3.75 2.81
N VAL A 55 -2.02 2.77 1.91
CA VAL A 55 -2.05 1.36 2.27
C VAL A 55 -0.77 0.96 2.99
N SER A 56 0.38 1.35 2.44
CA SER A 56 1.71 1.10 3.00
C SER A 56 1.83 1.62 4.43
N TYR A 57 1.52 2.89 4.65
CA TYR A 57 1.69 3.53 5.94
C TYR A 57 0.73 2.99 7.01
N SER A 58 -0.53 2.81 6.64
CA SER A 58 -1.53 2.27 7.57
C SER A 58 -1.19 0.82 7.96
N SER A 59 -0.71 0.03 7.00
CA SER A 59 -0.29 -1.36 7.25
C SER A 59 0.95 -1.43 8.13
N TYR A 60 1.92 -0.53 7.92
CA TYR A 60 3.08 -0.36 8.79
C TYR A 60 2.64 -0.11 10.23
N LEU A 61 1.76 0.87 10.47
CA LEU A 61 1.32 1.21 11.82
C LEU A 61 0.61 0.05 12.53
N VAL A 62 -0.27 -0.65 11.80
CA VAL A 62 -0.99 -1.82 12.35
C VAL A 62 -0.02 -2.95 12.67
N CYS A 63 0.86 -3.31 11.73
CA CYS A 63 1.83 -4.39 11.93
C CYS A 63 2.81 -4.06 13.05
N ARG A 64 3.31 -2.81 13.12
CA ARG A 64 4.21 -2.34 14.17
C ARG A 64 3.58 -2.51 15.55
N ARG A 65 2.32 -2.08 15.68
CA ARG A 65 1.57 -2.22 16.93
C ARG A 65 1.31 -3.67 17.33
N MET A 66 1.12 -4.55 16.34
CA MET A 66 0.89 -5.98 16.57
C MET A 66 2.19 -6.77 16.78
N GLY A 67 3.37 -6.13 16.70
CA GLY A 67 4.66 -6.82 16.79
C GLY A 67 4.94 -7.74 15.60
N LEU A 68 4.36 -7.44 14.43
CA LEU A 68 4.56 -8.15 13.16
C LEU A 68 5.69 -7.53 12.35
N ASP A 69 6.03 -8.13 11.20
CA ASP A 69 7.05 -7.59 10.28
C ASP A 69 6.53 -6.34 9.55
N TYR A 70 6.57 -5.22 10.27
CA TYR A 70 6.10 -3.92 9.79
C TYR A 70 6.93 -3.38 8.62
N ARG A 71 8.19 -3.80 8.49
CA ARG A 71 9.07 -3.38 7.38
C ARG A 71 8.60 -4.03 6.08
N SER A 72 8.34 -5.33 6.10
CA SER A 72 7.75 -6.02 4.96
C SER A 72 6.34 -5.52 4.64
N ALA A 73 5.52 -5.20 5.65
CA ALA A 73 4.20 -4.61 5.43
C ALA A 73 4.27 -3.23 4.76
N ALA A 74 5.19 -2.36 5.20
CA ALA A 74 5.42 -1.06 4.58
C ALA A 74 5.83 -1.20 3.10
N ARG A 75 6.84 -2.04 2.84
CA ARG A 75 7.42 -2.23 1.51
C ARG A 75 6.48 -2.94 0.55
N GLY A 76 5.88 -4.05 0.97
CA GLY A 76 4.88 -4.78 0.20
C GLY A 76 3.62 -3.95 -0.05
N GLY A 77 3.17 -3.18 0.95
CA GLY A 77 2.04 -2.26 0.80
C GLY A 77 2.33 -1.11 -0.17
N LEU A 78 3.57 -0.63 -0.28
CA LEU A 78 3.93 0.40 -1.26
C LEU A 78 3.91 -0.13 -2.69
N LEU A 79 4.23 -1.41 -2.88
CA LEU A 79 4.40 -2.03 -4.20
C LEU A 79 3.20 -2.90 -4.64
N HIS A 80 2.14 -3.01 -3.83
CA HIS A 80 1.04 -3.95 -4.12
C HIS A 80 0.37 -3.69 -5.47
N ASP A 81 0.26 -2.41 -5.85
CA ASP A 81 -0.30 -1.91 -7.11
C ASP A 81 0.78 -1.46 -8.12
N PHE A 82 1.98 -2.05 -8.06
CA PHE A 82 3.09 -1.66 -8.93
C PHE A 82 2.98 -2.15 -10.39
N PHE A 83 1.81 -1.99 -11.02
CA PHE A 83 1.48 -2.49 -12.35
C PHE A 83 1.96 -1.60 -13.50
N LEU A 84 2.18 -0.30 -13.25
CA LEU A 84 2.87 0.66 -14.16
C LEU A 84 2.17 0.94 -15.51
N TYR A 85 0.85 1.00 -15.51
CA TYR A 85 0.04 1.43 -16.66
C TYR A 85 -1.23 2.12 -16.17
N ASP A 86 -1.98 2.81 -17.03
CA ASP A 86 -3.33 3.25 -16.68
C ASP A 86 -4.33 2.16 -17.07
N TRP A 87 -5.09 1.63 -16.10
CA TRP A 87 -6.02 0.54 -16.33
C TRP A 87 -7.38 1.00 -16.86
N HIS A 88 -7.64 2.31 -16.91
CA HIS A 88 -8.84 2.90 -17.50
C HIS A 88 -8.76 3.06 -19.02
N LEU A 89 -7.55 3.03 -19.58
CA LEU A 89 -7.32 3.14 -21.03
C LEU A 89 -7.51 1.78 -21.72
N GLU A 90 -7.76 1.79 -23.03
CA GLU A 90 -7.92 0.57 -23.82
C GLU A 90 -6.64 -0.30 -23.81
N LYS A 91 -6.63 -1.26 -22.89
CA LYS A 91 -5.84 -2.50 -22.79
C LYS A 91 -4.35 -2.45 -23.18
N PRO A 92 -3.48 -1.91 -22.32
CA PRO A 92 -2.07 -2.32 -22.28
C PRO A 92 -1.85 -3.72 -21.66
N TYR A 93 -2.91 -4.39 -21.16
CA TYR A 93 -2.84 -5.68 -20.47
C TYR A 93 -3.93 -6.66 -20.96
N LYS A 94 -3.69 -7.97 -20.81
CA LYS A 94 -4.65 -9.04 -21.14
C LYS A 94 -5.41 -9.48 -19.88
N GLY A 95 -6.74 -9.55 -19.96
CA GLY A 95 -7.62 -10.06 -18.89
C GLY A 95 -8.34 -8.96 -18.11
N LEU A 96 -9.03 -9.34 -17.02
CA LEU A 96 -9.65 -8.41 -16.10
C LEU A 96 -8.59 -7.86 -15.14
N HIS A 97 -8.52 -6.53 -14.99
CA HIS A 97 -7.51 -5.87 -14.16
C HIS A 97 -7.48 -6.44 -12.74
N GLY A 98 -8.64 -6.53 -12.08
CA GLY A 98 -8.77 -7.06 -10.71
C GLY A 98 -8.25 -8.50 -10.51
N LEU A 99 -8.14 -9.30 -11.57
CA LEU A 99 -7.63 -10.69 -11.49
C LEU A 99 -6.14 -10.80 -11.84
N THR A 100 -5.58 -9.78 -12.49
CA THR A 100 -4.28 -9.88 -13.15
C THR A 100 -3.24 -8.91 -12.60
N HIS A 101 -3.62 -7.73 -12.11
CA HIS A 101 -2.66 -6.71 -11.70
C HIS A 101 -1.74 -7.17 -10.57
N SER A 102 -2.21 -7.98 -9.62
CA SER A 102 -1.34 -8.50 -8.55
C SER A 102 -0.17 -9.36 -9.07
N HIS A 103 -0.35 -10.02 -10.21
CA HIS A 103 0.72 -10.77 -10.87
C HIS A 103 1.68 -9.82 -11.60
N VAL A 104 1.13 -8.84 -12.32
CA VAL A 104 1.93 -7.84 -13.05
C VAL A 104 2.75 -6.99 -12.07
N ALA A 105 2.13 -6.54 -10.98
CA ALA A 105 2.77 -5.82 -9.90
C ALA A 105 3.93 -6.61 -9.30
N LEU A 106 3.74 -7.90 -9.01
CA LEU A 106 4.82 -8.74 -8.51
C LEU A 106 5.95 -8.90 -9.54
N GLN A 107 5.61 -9.13 -10.81
CA GLN A 107 6.60 -9.27 -11.90
C GLN A 107 7.44 -8.00 -12.05
N ASN A 108 6.79 -6.83 -12.06
CA ASN A 108 7.48 -5.55 -12.09
C ASN A 108 8.34 -5.36 -10.84
N ALA A 109 7.79 -5.62 -9.66
CA ALA A 109 8.51 -5.39 -8.42
C ALA A 109 9.78 -6.25 -8.32
N ASN A 110 9.71 -7.53 -8.71
CA ASN A 110 10.88 -8.42 -8.78
C ASN A 110 11.88 -8.04 -9.90
N LYS A 111 11.44 -7.30 -10.92
CA LYS A 111 12.35 -6.77 -11.96
C LYS A 111 13.22 -5.62 -11.42
N TYR A 112 12.65 -4.75 -10.59
CA TYR A 112 13.32 -3.54 -10.11
C TYR A 112 13.94 -3.69 -8.71
N PHE A 113 13.47 -4.64 -7.89
CA PHE A 113 13.86 -4.75 -6.49
C PHE A 113 14.11 -6.19 -6.05
N HIS A 114 14.99 -6.36 -5.06
CA HIS A 114 15.13 -7.62 -4.36
C HIS A 114 14.11 -7.70 -3.22
N LEU A 115 13.09 -8.54 -3.38
CA LEU A 115 12.00 -8.68 -2.42
C LEU A 115 12.10 -9.97 -1.60
N ASN A 116 11.77 -9.87 -0.32
CA ASN A 116 11.66 -11.04 0.54
C ASN A 116 10.34 -11.80 0.31
N LYS A 117 10.18 -12.97 0.95
CA LYS A 117 8.99 -13.82 0.75
C LYS A 117 7.69 -13.19 1.27
N VAL A 118 7.74 -12.36 2.31
CA VAL A 118 6.57 -11.67 2.88
C VAL A 118 6.11 -10.57 1.93
N GLU A 119 7.03 -9.74 1.45
CA GLU A 119 6.78 -8.67 0.47
C GLU A 119 6.17 -9.22 -0.82
N GLN A 120 6.74 -10.31 -1.35
CA GLN A 120 6.20 -10.96 -2.54
C GLN A 120 4.79 -11.53 -2.32
N ASP A 121 4.52 -12.14 -1.16
CA ASP A 121 3.19 -12.68 -0.83
C ASP A 121 2.15 -11.56 -0.67
N ILE A 122 2.52 -10.43 -0.05
CA ILE A 122 1.70 -9.22 0.04
C ILE A 122 1.28 -8.78 -1.37
N ILE A 123 2.25 -8.51 -2.25
CA ILE A 123 1.97 -7.99 -3.59
C ILE A 123 1.13 -9.00 -4.39
N ARG A 124 1.47 -10.29 -4.30
CA ARG A 124 0.81 -11.33 -5.09
C ARG A 124 -0.65 -11.57 -4.72
N LYS A 125 -0.99 -11.37 -3.44
CA LYS A 125 -2.25 -11.87 -2.84
C LYS A 125 -3.06 -10.79 -2.14
N HIS A 126 -2.67 -9.52 -2.23
CA HIS A 126 -3.47 -8.43 -1.65
C HIS A 126 -4.91 -8.43 -2.17
N MET A 127 -5.18 -8.93 -3.38
CA MET A 127 -6.53 -9.07 -3.94
C MET A 127 -7.38 -10.21 -3.34
N TRP A 128 -6.89 -11.02 -2.41
CA TRP A 128 -7.75 -11.99 -1.73
C TRP A 128 -8.93 -11.28 -1.02
N PRO A 129 -10.18 -11.80 -1.08
CA PRO A 129 -10.60 -13.11 -1.60
C PRO A 129 -10.94 -13.16 -3.09
N LEU A 130 -10.77 -12.08 -3.85
CA LEU A 130 -10.98 -12.09 -5.30
C LEU A 130 -9.99 -13.03 -6.00
N THR A 131 -8.72 -13.03 -5.56
CA THR A 131 -7.79 -14.11 -5.89
C THR A 131 -8.00 -15.28 -4.94
N VAL A 132 -8.30 -16.47 -5.48
CA VAL A 132 -8.70 -17.66 -4.69
C VAL A 132 -7.61 -18.14 -3.73
N THR A 133 -6.33 -17.91 -4.04
CA THR A 133 -5.23 -18.35 -3.17
C THR A 133 -5.07 -17.42 -1.96
N PRO A 134 -5.23 -17.93 -0.72
CA PRO A 134 -5.11 -17.11 0.47
C PRO A 134 -3.66 -16.67 0.77
N PRO A 135 -3.47 -15.50 1.42
CA PRO A 135 -2.18 -15.08 1.94
C PRO A 135 -1.56 -16.08 2.91
N LYS A 136 -0.24 -16.20 2.88
CA LYS A 136 0.54 -17.08 3.77
C LYS A 136 0.95 -16.35 5.05
N TYR A 137 1.18 -15.04 4.97
CA TYR A 137 1.68 -14.21 6.06
C TYR A 137 0.59 -13.29 6.61
N LYS A 138 0.65 -12.98 7.92
CA LYS A 138 -0.36 -12.14 8.59
C LYS A 138 -0.34 -10.72 8.05
N GLU A 139 0.84 -10.22 7.74
CA GLU A 139 1.11 -8.93 7.11
C GLU A 139 0.34 -8.79 5.80
N ALA A 140 0.28 -9.84 4.98
CA ALA A 140 -0.44 -9.84 3.72
C ALA A 140 -1.97 -9.78 3.90
N TYR A 141 -2.53 -10.39 4.94
CA TYR A 141 -3.94 -10.19 5.29
C TYR A 141 -4.23 -8.75 5.74
N ILE A 142 -3.33 -8.17 6.55
CA ILE A 142 -3.46 -6.79 7.02
C ILE A 142 -3.42 -5.82 5.85
N VAL A 143 -2.43 -5.95 4.96
CA VAL A 143 -2.31 -5.12 3.77
C VAL A 143 -3.53 -5.28 2.87
N ALA A 144 -4.01 -6.51 2.63
CA ALA A 144 -5.22 -6.75 1.84
C ALA A 144 -6.45 -6.05 2.44
N ALA A 145 -6.65 -6.14 3.75
CA ALA A 145 -7.80 -5.51 4.42
C ALA A 145 -7.74 -3.98 4.36
N ILE A 146 -6.54 -3.42 4.56
CA ILE A 146 -6.31 -1.97 4.52
C ILE A 146 -6.48 -1.43 3.10
N ASP A 147 -5.98 -2.15 2.09
CA ASP A 147 -6.20 -1.84 0.67
C ASP A 147 -7.69 -1.69 0.36
N LYS A 148 -8.52 -2.68 0.71
CA LYS A 148 -9.97 -2.61 0.48
C LYS A 148 -10.64 -1.48 1.26
N TYR A 149 -10.20 -1.23 2.50
CA TYR A 149 -10.69 -0.10 3.28
C TYR A 149 -10.36 1.23 2.60
N CYS A 150 -9.11 1.41 2.15
CA CYS A 150 -8.69 2.60 1.42
C CYS A 150 -9.48 2.74 0.11
N ALA A 151 -9.56 1.70 -0.71
CA ALA A 151 -10.31 1.70 -1.96
C ALA A 151 -11.79 2.08 -1.76
N PHE A 152 -12.43 1.56 -0.72
CA PHE A 152 -13.81 1.92 -0.37
C PHE A 152 -13.92 3.41 0.00
N MET A 153 -13.10 3.89 0.93
CA MET A 153 -13.13 5.29 1.36
C MET A 153 -12.84 6.26 0.21
N GLU A 154 -11.97 5.86 -0.72
CA GLU A 154 -11.60 6.61 -1.92
C GLU A 154 -12.71 6.69 -2.94
N THR A 155 -13.38 5.57 -3.19
CA THR A 155 -14.46 5.51 -4.17
C THR A 155 -15.67 6.34 -3.72
N PHE A 156 -15.93 6.39 -2.41
CA PHE A 156 -17.07 7.13 -1.85
C PHE A 156 -16.72 8.53 -1.31
N ASN A 157 -15.48 9.00 -1.51
CA ASN A 157 -14.99 10.29 -1.01
C ASN A 157 -15.23 10.49 0.51
N PHE A 158 -15.08 9.43 1.29
CA PHE A 158 -15.25 9.49 2.74
C PHE A 158 -13.91 9.79 3.45
N GLY A 159 -13.97 10.69 4.44
CA GLY A 159 -12.89 10.95 5.40
C GLY A 159 -11.77 11.89 4.94
N GLU A 160 -11.21 12.66 5.89
CA GLU A 160 -10.02 13.49 5.65
C GLU A 160 -8.73 12.69 5.83
N ARG A 161 -7.85 12.76 4.84
CA ARG A 161 -6.60 12.00 4.78
C ARG A 161 -5.38 12.75 5.33
N LYS A 162 -5.48 13.26 6.56
CA LYS A 162 -4.48 14.19 7.15
C LYS A 162 -3.07 13.58 7.24
N ASN A 163 -2.97 12.31 7.65
CA ASN A 163 -1.68 11.67 7.92
C ASN A 163 -0.79 11.50 6.67
N VAL A 164 -1.36 11.28 5.49
CA VAL A 164 -0.54 11.11 4.27
C VAL A 164 -0.37 12.40 3.50
N ARG A 165 -1.24 13.41 3.65
CA ARG A 165 -0.87 14.77 3.22
C ARG A 165 0.41 15.22 3.92
N ARG A 166 0.56 14.88 5.20
CA ARG A 166 1.80 15.07 5.97
C ARG A 166 2.97 14.27 5.36
N LEU A 167 2.82 12.96 5.14
CA LEU A 167 3.90 12.15 4.55
C LEU A 167 4.26 12.56 3.12
N GLN A 168 3.30 12.99 2.30
CA GLN A 168 3.54 13.53 0.96
C GLN A 168 4.40 14.78 1.02
N SER A 169 4.19 15.65 2.01
CA SER A 169 5.06 16.81 2.21
C SER A 169 6.50 16.41 2.57
N LEU A 170 6.70 15.27 3.24
CA LEU A 170 8.03 14.71 3.54
C LEU A 170 8.69 14.05 2.31
N LEU A 171 7.90 13.56 1.35
CA LEU A 171 8.38 12.92 0.10
C LEU A 171 8.62 13.91 -1.06
N CYS A 172 8.19 15.16 -0.88
CA CYS A 172 8.40 16.27 -1.82
C CYS A 172 9.60 17.16 -1.46
N CYS A 173 10.38 16.80 -0.44
CA CYS A 173 11.66 17.44 -0.10
C CYS A 173 12.83 16.68 -0.72
#